data_AF-A0A4V1UDS9-F1
#
_entry.id   AF-A0A4V1UDS9-F1
#
_cell.length_a   1.000
_cell.length_b   1.000
_cell.length_c   1.000
_cell.angle_alpha   90.00
_cell.angle_beta   90.00
_cell.angle_gamma   90.00
#
_symmetry.space_group_name_H-M   'P 1'
#
loop_
_entity.id
_entity.type
_entity.pdbx_description
1 polymer ?
#
loop_
_entity_poly.entity_id
_entity_poly.type
_entity_poly.pdbx_seq_one_letter_code
_entity_poly.pdbx_strand_id
1 'polypeptide(L)' 'MPDREPHRSHRDVIAIAGGPSRLARLLKCPAGRAHQWKRSDSIPPRYWAAIVLRGHASLEELAGAAARRTRASPG' A
#
# COMPACT_ATOMS: atom_id res chain seq x y z
N MET A 1 5.97 -3.93 -23.26
CA MET A 1 5.93 -3.83 -21.78
C MET A 1 4.53 -3.39 -21.42
N PRO A 2 3.71 -4.17 -20.70
CA PRO A 2 2.37 -3.70 -20.37
C PRO A 2 2.54 -2.51 -19.43
N ASP A 3 1.89 -1.41 -19.82
CA ASP A 3 1.72 -0.19 -19.03
C ASP A 3 1.10 -0.59 -17.69
N ARG A 4 1.94 -0.76 -16.66
CA ARG A 4 1.50 -1.10 -15.33
C ARG A 4 0.87 0.18 -14.79
N GLU A 5 -0.44 0.32 -14.95
CA GLU A 5 -1.19 1.49 -14.47
C GLU A 5 -0.70 1.82 -13.05
N PRO A 6 -0.20 3.04 -12.80
CA PRO A 6 0.39 3.39 -11.52
C PRO A 6 -0.64 3.11 -10.43
N HIS A 7 -0.26 2.29 -9.44
CA HIS A 7 -1.17 1.83 -8.39
C HIS A 7 -1.84 3.04 -7.72
N ARG A 8 -3.12 3.26 -8.04
CA ARG A 8 -3.79 4.55 -7.81
C ARG A 8 -4.02 4.84 -6.32
N SER A 9 -4.04 3.81 -5.48
CA SER A 9 -4.28 3.88 -4.04
C SER A 9 -3.56 2.77 -3.28
N HIS A 10 -3.32 2.96 -1.97
CA HIS A 10 -2.73 1.94 -1.10
C HIS A 10 -3.56 0.64 -1.07
N ARG A 11 -4.88 0.74 -1.25
CA ARG A 11 -5.80 -0.38 -1.42
C ARG A 11 -5.42 -1.29 -2.58
N ASP A 12 -5.02 -0.73 -3.72
CA ASP A 12 -4.60 -1.50 -4.90
C ASP A 12 -3.29 -2.21 -4.64
N VAL A 13 -2.32 -1.52 -4.01
CA VAL A 13 -1.07 -2.15 -3.57
C VAL A 13 -1.34 -3.34 -2.66
N ILE A 14 -2.27 -3.20 -1.71
CA ILE A 14 -2.68 -4.28 -0.81
C ILE A 14 -3.39 -5.41 -1.59
N ALA A 15 -4.21 -5.10 -2.58
CA ALA A 15 -4.88 -6.09 -3.41
C ALA A 15 -3.87 -6.91 -4.24
N ILE A 16 -2.89 -6.25 -4.85
CA ILE A 16 -1.83 -6.85 -5.67
C ILE A 16 -0.88 -7.71 -4.83
N ALA A 17 -0.63 -7.33 -3.58
CA ALA A 17 0.08 -8.17 -2.63
C ALA A 17 -0.68 -9.48 -2.27
N GLY A 18 -1.85 -9.73 -2.86
CA GLY A 18 -2.73 -10.86 -2.59
C GLY A 18 -3.64 -10.63 -1.38
N GLY A 19 -3.95 -9.36 -1.10
CA GLY A 19 -4.87 -8.93 -0.06
C GLY A 19 -4.22 -8.65 1.30
N PRO A 20 -5.00 -8.05 2.23
CA PRO A 20 -4.50 -7.59 3.51
C PRO A 20 -3.95 -8.71 4.39
N SER A 21 -4.55 -9.90 4.36
CA SER A 21 -4.07 -11.06 5.14
C SER A 21 -2.73 -11.57 4.64
N ARG A 22 -2.52 -11.61 3.32
CA ARG A 22 -1.24 -12.03 2.73
C ARG A 22 -0.16 -10.98 2.99
N LEU A 23 -0.48 -9.70 2.79
CA LEU A 23 0.42 -8.61 3.10
C LEU A 23 0.84 -8.60 4.59
N ALA A 24 -0.11 -8.86 5.50
CA ALA A 24 0.18 -8.94 6.93
C ALA A 24 1.18 -10.05 7.28
N ARG A 25 1.00 -11.25 6.69
CA ARG A 25 1.97 -12.36 6.84
C ARG A 25 3.34 -11.98 6.31
N LEU A 26 3.40 -11.33 5.14
CA LEU A 26 4.66 -10.91 4.50
C LEU A 26 5.41 -9.87 5.32
N LEU A 27 4.68 -8.96 5.97
CA LEU A 27 5.20 -7.89 6.82
C LEU A 27 5.34 -8.29 8.30
N LYS A 28 5.05 -9.56 8.64
CA LYS A 28 5.02 -10.09 10.01
C LYS A 28 4.25 -9.17 10.97
N CYS A 29 3.10 -8.65 10.51
CA CYS A 29 2.25 -7.77 11.31
C CYS A 29 0.85 -8.38 11.50
N PRO A 30 0.07 -7.91 12.49
CA PRO A 30 -1.29 -8.39 12.68
C PRO A 30 -2.17 -8.10 11.46
N ALA A 31 -2.97 -9.08 11.02
CA ALA A 31 -3.89 -8.93 9.89
C ALA A 31 -4.87 -7.75 10.07
N GLY A 32 -5.28 -7.48 11.31
CA GLY A 32 -6.12 -6.33 11.65
C GLY A 32 -5.51 -4.99 11.23
N ARG A 33 -4.18 -4.82 11.34
CA ARG A 33 -3.50 -3.60 10.85
C ARG A 33 -3.56 -3.49 9.34
N ALA A 34 -3.28 -4.56 8.61
CA ALA A 34 -3.35 -4.53 7.15
C ALA A 34 -4.79 -4.27 6.64
N HIS A 35 -5.79 -4.82 7.33
CA HIS A 35 -7.19 -4.47 7.09
C HIS A 35 -7.48 -3.00 7.39
N GLN A 36 -6.95 -2.44 8.47
CA GLN A 36 -7.07 -1.03 8.78
C GLN A 36 -6.40 -0.17 7.70
N TRP A 37 -5.20 -0.52 7.24
CA TRP A 37 -4.50 0.19 6.16
C TRP A 37 -5.29 0.17 4.86
N LYS A 38 -5.94 -0.95 4.54
CA LYS A 38 -6.85 -1.04 3.41
C LYS A 38 -8.08 -0.14 3.60
N ARG A 39 -8.67 -0.08 4.80
CA ARG A 39 -9.84 0.79 5.05
C ARG A 39 -9.46 2.27 5.00
N SER A 40 -8.35 2.63 5.63
CA SER A 40 -7.83 4.00 5.73
C SER A 40 -7.06 4.45 4.49
N ASP A 41 -6.94 3.60 3.47
CA ASP A 41 -6.13 3.79 2.26
C ASP A 41 -4.74 4.36 2.57
N SER A 42 -4.08 3.80 3.59
CA SER A 42 -2.86 4.37 4.15
C SER A 42 -1.97 3.29 4.72
N ILE A 43 -0.80 3.11 4.11
CA ILE A 43 0.23 2.22 4.63
C ILE A 43 1.31 3.06 5.30
N PRO A 44 1.74 2.75 6.53
CA PRO A 44 2.81 3.48 7.18
C PRO A 44 4.14 3.37 6.42
N PRO A 45 4.93 4.47 6.30
CA PRO A 45 6.16 4.51 5.51
C PRO A 45 7.22 3.51 5.97
N ARG A 46 7.25 3.15 7.26
CA ARG A 46 8.12 2.10 7.79
C ARG A 46 7.95 0.73 7.11
N TYR A 47 6.81 0.47 6.47
CA TYR A 47 6.54 -0.78 5.75
C TYR A 47 6.76 -0.66 4.24
N TRP A 48 6.98 0.55 3.72
CA TRP A 48 7.10 0.76 2.27
C TRP A 48 8.32 0.04 1.69
N ALA A 49 9.47 0.12 2.37
CA ALA A 49 10.67 -0.61 1.97
C ALA A 49 10.42 -2.12 1.84
N ALA A 50 9.67 -2.71 2.78
CA ALA A 50 9.35 -4.14 2.74
C ALA A 50 8.37 -4.52 1.62
N ILE A 51 7.48 -3.62 1.22
CA ILE A 51 6.57 -3.80 0.08
C ILE A 51 7.35 -3.73 -1.24
N VAL A 52 8.29 -2.79 -1.33
CA VAL A 52 9.15 -2.55 -2.50
C VAL A 52 10.12 -3.70 -2.71
N LEU A 53 10.76 -4.18 -1.64
CA LEU A 53 11.64 -5.35 -1.69
C LEU A 53 10.96 -6.62 -2.21
N ARG A 54 9.63 -6.71 -2.07
CA ARG A 54 8.84 -7.84 -2.59
C ARG A 54 8.26 -7.59 -3.98
N GLY A 55 8.53 -6.44 -4.60
CA GLY A 55 8.09 -6.10 -5.96
C GLY A 55 6.58 -5.85 -6.09
N HIS A 56 5.90 -5.53 -4.98
CA HIS A 56 4.46 -5.27 -4.98
C HIS A 56 4.12 -3.84 -5.39
N ALA A 57 4.99 -2.87 -5.07
CA ALA A 57 4.88 -1.46 -5.48
C ALA A 57 6.23 -0.76 -5.31
N SER A 58 6.45 0.33 -6.04
CA SER A 58 7.62 1.19 -5.88
C SER A 58 7.44 2.25 -4.79
N LEU A 59 8.54 2.81 -4.27
CA LEU A 59 8.48 3.89 -3.27
C LEU A 59 7.75 5.12 -3.82
N GLU A 60 7.97 5.44 -5.09
CA GLU A 60 7.29 6.56 -5.77
C GLU A 60 5.77 6.36 -5.86
N GLU A 61 5.31 5.12 -6.07
CA GLU A 61 3.88 4.80 -6.10
C GLU A 61 3.24 4.94 -4.72
N LEU A 62 3.91 4.44 -3.68
CA LEU A 62 3.46 4.57 -2.29
C LEU A 62 3.45 6.04 -1.84
N ALA A 63 4.49 6.80 -2.19
CA ALA A 63 4.56 8.23 -1.93
C ALA A 63 3.48 8.99 -2.70
N GLY A 64 3.24 8.66 -3.96
CA GLY A 64 2.19 9.23 -4.79
C GLY A 64 0.80 8.96 -4.23
N ALA A 65 0.53 7.74 -3.79
CA ALA A 65 -0.73 7.37 -3.13
C ALA A 65 -0.94 8.15 -1.82
N ALA A 66 0.13 8.29 -1.01
CA ALA A 66 0.08 9.08 0.22
C ALA A 66 -0.16 10.58 -0.05
N ALA A 67 0.53 11.17 -1.02
CA ALA A 67 0.39 12.57 -1.39
C ALA A 67 -1.01 12.89 -1.94
N ARG A 68 -1.60 11.98 -2.73
CA ARG A 68 -2.98 12.10 -3.22
C ARG A 68 -4.01 12.05 -2.09
N ARG A 69 -3.79 11.21 -1.07
CA ARG A 69 -4.62 11.17 0.13
C ARG A 69 -4.53 12.44 0.97
N THR A 70 -3.33 13.00 1.16
CA THR A 70 -3.14 14.29 1.84
C THR A 70 -3.91 15.40 1.13
N ARG A 71 -3.92 15.42 -0.21
CA ARG A 71 -4.75 16.36 -0.97
C ARG A 71 -6.26 16.10 -0.87
N ALA A 72 -6.67 14.87 -0.59
CA ALA A 72 -8.07 14.47 -0.45
C ALA A 72 -8.63 14.62 0.98
N SER A 73 -7.81 15.06 1.95
CA SER A 73 -8.25 15.31 3.33
C SER A 73 -8.16 16.81 3.65
N PRO A 74 -9.21 17.61 3.42
CA PRO A 74 -9.47 18.79 4.22
C PRO A 74 -10.27 18.36 5.47
N GLY A 75 -9.70 18.51 6.66
CA GLY A 75 -10.40 18.23 7.93
C GLY A 75 -9.47 17.74 9.02
#